data_AF-A0A9E2LE68-F1
#
_entry.id   AF-A0A9E2LE68-F1
#
_cell.length_a   1.000
_cell.length_b   1.000
_cell.length_c   1.000
_cell.angle_alpha   90.00
_cell.angle_beta   90.00
_cell.angle_gamma   90.00
#
_symmetry.space_group_name_H-M   'P 1'
#
loop_
_entity.id
_entity.type
_entity.pdbx_description
1 polymer ?
#
loop_
_entity_poly.entity_id
_entity_poly.type
_entity_poly.pdbx_seq_one_letter_code
_entity_poly.pdbx_strand_id
1 'polypeptide(L)'
;NQVNNALIFPGVFRGALDVQARTISQAMCLAAAGALADVAVQAGLRADRILPAIDDPAVAPAVAAGVGMTAIAEGLARIQLSREELMEKAKKSCNRSAQIMTILMREKILPELT
;
A
#
# COMPACT_ATOMS: atom_id res chain seq x y z
N ASN A 1 -12.21 2.00 14.54
CA ASN A 1 -12.19 2.91 13.37
C ASN A 1 -11.05 3.93 13.46
N GLN A 2 -9.78 3.51 13.28
CA GLN A 2 -8.64 4.44 13.30
C GLN A 2 -8.49 5.11 11.93
N VAL A 3 -8.91 6.37 11.80
CA VAL A 3 -8.75 7.15 10.57
C VAL A 3 -7.36 7.79 10.57
N ASN A 4 -6.40 7.14 9.92
CA ASN A 4 -5.01 7.59 9.91
C ASN A 4 -4.37 7.41 8.52
N ASN A 5 -3.50 8.35 8.12
CA ASN A 5 -2.79 8.29 6.84
C ASN A 5 -1.82 7.10 6.72
N ALA A 6 -1.45 6.46 7.84
CA ALA A 6 -0.68 5.23 7.91
C ALA A 6 -1.28 4.10 7.07
N LEU A 7 -2.61 4.10 6.88
CA LEU A 7 -3.31 3.15 6.04
C LEU A 7 -3.03 3.35 4.54
N ILE A 8 -2.67 4.55 4.10
CA ILE A 8 -2.58 4.89 2.67
C ILE A 8 -1.18 5.26 2.20
N PHE A 9 -0.39 5.96 3.01
CA PHE A 9 0.91 6.49 2.55
C PHE A 9 1.83 5.38 1.99
N PRO A 10 1.93 4.17 2.58
CA PRO A 10 2.83 3.15 2.05
C PRO A 10 2.44 2.75 0.63
N GLY A 11 1.15 2.55 0.39
CA GLY A 11 0.62 2.18 -0.93
C GLY A 11 0.69 3.33 -1.93
N VAL A 12 0.32 4.56 -1.52
CA VAL A 12 0.35 5.75 -2.40
C VAL A 12 1.76 5.98 -2.94
N PHE A 13 2.76 6.01 -2.05
CA PHE A 13 4.14 6.20 -2.48
C PHE A 13 4.65 5.00 -3.28
N ARG A 14 4.35 3.76 -2.87
CA ARG A 14 4.80 2.57 -3.61
C ARG A 14 4.27 2.57 -5.05
N GLY A 15 2.98 2.82 -5.23
CA GLY A 15 2.34 2.89 -6.54
C GLY A 15 2.93 3.99 -7.43
N ALA A 16 3.08 5.20 -6.89
CA ALA A 16 3.67 6.32 -7.61
C ALA A 16 5.15 6.08 -7.98
N LEU A 17 5.94 5.49 -7.07
CA LEU A 17 7.34 5.18 -7.30
C LEU A 17 7.53 4.05 -8.32
N ASP A 18 6.68 3.02 -8.29
CA ASP A 18 6.78 1.86 -9.18
C ASP A 18 6.55 2.22 -10.66
N VAL A 19 5.65 3.15 -10.92
CA VAL A 19 5.39 3.69 -12.27
C VAL A 19 6.19 4.95 -12.58
N GLN A 20 7.01 5.41 -11.62
CA GLN A 20 7.75 6.67 -11.69
C GLN A 20 6.87 7.86 -12.08
N ALA A 21 5.77 8.06 -11.37
CA ALA A 21 4.88 9.20 -11.57
C ALA A 21 5.63 10.53 -11.36
N ARG A 22 5.25 11.55 -12.13
CA ARG A 22 5.80 12.93 -12.00
C ARG A 22 5.30 13.66 -10.77
N THR A 23 4.10 13.33 -10.31
CA THR A 23 3.43 13.97 -9.18
C THR A 23 2.38 13.01 -8.60
N ILE A 24 1.79 13.38 -7.47
CA ILE A 24 0.59 12.73 -6.93
C ILE A 24 -0.61 13.62 -7.26
N SER A 25 -1.52 13.14 -8.11
CA SER A 25 -2.74 13.86 -8.47
C SER A 25 -3.85 13.65 -7.45
N GLN A 26 -4.89 14.48 -7.52
CA GLN A 26 -6.11 14.27 -6.73
C GLN A 26 -6.81 12.96 -7.12
N ALA A 27 -6.79 12.57 -8.40
CA ALA A 27 -7.37 11.31 -8.85
C ALA A 27 -6.63 10.10 -8.25
N MET A 28 -5.30 10.17 -8.12
CA MET A 28 -4.51 9.14 -7.43
C MET A 28 -4.90 9.03 -5.95
N CYS A 29 -5.13 10.15 -5.25
CA CYS A 29 -5.62 10.12 -3.86
C CYS A 29 -7.02 9.52 -3.75
N LEU A 30 -7.92 9.80 -4.69
CA LEU A 30 -9.25 9.19 -4.75
C LEU A 30 -9.18 7.69 -5.02
N ALA A 31 -8.29 7.26 -5.93
CA ALA A 31 -8.05 5.85 -6.21
C ALA A 31 -7.50 5.11 -4.99
N ALA A 32 -6.62 5.74 -4.21
CA ALA A 32 -6.12 5.20 -2.95
C ALA A 32 -7.25 5.01 -1.92
N ALA A 33 -8.12 6.01 -1.77
CA ALA A 33 -9.28 5.92 -0.87
C ALA A 33 -10.26 4.82 -1.30
N GLY A 34 -10.53 4.70 -2.60
CA GLY A 34 -11.36 3.64 -3.16
C GLY A 34 -10.78 2.25 -2.89
N ALA A 35 -9.48 2.06 -3.15
CA ALA A 35 -8.81 0.79 -2.89
C ALA A 35 -8.83 0.41 -1.39
N LEU A 36 -8.64 1.38 -0.48
CA LEU A 36 -8.76 1.14 0.96
C LEU A 36 -10.18 0.73 1.35
N ALA A 37 -11.20 1.37 0.78
CA ALA A 37 -12.60 1.04 1.02
C ALA A 37 -12.95 -0.36 0.51
N ASP A 38 -12.46 -0.75 -0.67
CA ASP A 38 -12.65 -2.10 -1.22
C ASP A 38 -12.06 -3.17 -0.30
N VAL A 39 -10.85 -2.94 0.24
CA VAL A 39 -10.23 -3.84 1.22
C VAL A 39 -11.06 -3.89 2.51
N ALA A 40 -11.58 -2.77 2.99
CA ALA A 40 -12.45 -2.73 4.17
C ALA A 40 -13.72 -3.58 3.98
N VAL A 41 -14.35 -3.48 2.80
CA VAL A 41 -15.54 -4.25 2.42
C VAL A 41 -15.22 -5.74 2.38
N GLN A 42 -14.12 -6.12 1.74
CA GLN A 42 -13.68 -7.53 1.65
C GLN A 42 -13.34 -8.13 3.02
N ALA A 43 -12.78 -7.33 3.94
CA ALA A 43 -12.49 -7.76 5.31
C ALA A 43 -13.76 -7.88 6.18
N GLY A 44 -14.90 -7.35 5.72
CA GLY A 44 -16.19 -7.37 6.40
C GLY A 44 -16.40 -6.16 7.31
N LEU A 45 -17.40 -5.34 6.97
CA LEU A 45 -17.73 -4.12 7.69
C LEU A 45 -18.54 -4.41 8.95
N ARG A 46 -18.24 -3.65 10.01
CA ARG A 46 -19.00 -3.62 11.27
C ARG A 46 -19.03 -2.19 11.79
N ALA A 47 -19.98 -1.87 12.68
CA ALA A 47 -20.08 -0.53 13.26
C ALA A 47 -18.78 -0.07 13.95
N ASP A 48 -18.06 -1.01 14.57
CA ASP A 48 -16.77 -0.80 15.26
C ASP A 48 -15.54 -0.92 14.33
N ARG A 49 -15.73 -1.41 13.09
CA ARG A 49 -14.68 -1.70 12.10
C ARG A 49 -15.15 -1.36 10.67
N ILE A 50 -15.02 -0.09 10.32
CA ILE A 50 -15.27 0.46 8.99
C ILE A 50 -13.99 0.60 8.15
N LEU A 51 -12.83 0.42 8.77
CA LEU A 51 -11.51 0.46 8.15
C LEU A 51 -10.75 -0.84 8.46
N PRO A 52 -9.84 -1.29 7.58
CA PRO A 52 -8.96 -2.41 7.87
C PRO A 52 -8.00 -2.08 9.01
N ALA A 53 -7.34 -3.12 9.53
CA ALA A 53 -6.26 -2.93 10.50
C ALA A 53 -5.07 -2.21 9.85
N ILE A 54 -4.29 -1.49 10.66
CA ILE A 54 -3.16 -0.69 10.17
C ILE A 54 -2.05 -1.53 9.53
N ASP A 55 -1.96 -2.79 9.96
CA ASP A 55 -1.00 -3.80 9.56
C ASP A 55 -1.60 -4.83 8.58
N ASP A 56 -2.79 -4.59 8.04
CA ASP A 56 -3.41 -5.48 7.07
C ASP A 56 -2.54 -5.55 5.78
N PRO A 57 -1.99 -6.74 5.44
CA PRO A 57 -1.04 -6.88 4.35
C PRO A 57 -1.68 -6.69 2.96
N ALA A 58 -3.02 -6.69 2.86
CA ALA A 58 -3.73 -6.46 1.61
C ALA A 58 -3.79 -4.97 1.23
N VAL A 59 -3.71 -4.06 2.22
CA VAL A 59 -3.94 -2.62 2.01
C VAL A 59 -2.88 -2.00 1.11
N ALA A 60 -1.59 -2.10 1.49
CA ALA A 60 -0.54 -1.41 0.75
C ALA A 60 -0.43 -1.87 -0.72
N PRO A 61 -0.51 -3.18 -1.06
CA PRO A 61 -0.52 -3.62 -2.45
C PRO A 61 -1.76 -3.18 -3.24
N ALA A 62 -2.95 -3.19 -2.63
CA ALA A 62 -4.18 -2.77 -3.30
C ALA A 62 -4.14 -1.27 -3.62
N VAL A 63 -3.74 -0.45 -2.64
CA VAL A 63 -3.58 1.01 -2.81
C VAL A 63 -2.51 1.32 -3.86
N ALA A 64 -1.35 0.65 -3.81
CA ALA A 64 -0.27 0.85 -4.78
C ALA A 64 -0.73 0.56 -6.22
N ALA A 65 -1.47 -0.52 -6.42
CA ALA A 65 -2.02 -0.86 -7.73
C ALA A 65 -3.05 0.19 -8.21
N GLY A 66 -3.97 0.63 -7.36
CA GLY A 66 -4.94 1.68 -7.71
C GLY A 66 -4.26 2.99 -8.10
N VAL A 67 -3.26 3.41 -7.33
CA VAL A 67 -2.50 4.65 -7.57
C VAL A 67 -1.65 4.56 -8.82
N GLY A 68 -0.91 3.46 -9.02
CA GLY A 68 -0.06 3.27 -10.19
C GLY A 68 -0.87 3.22 -11.49
N MET A 69 -1.99 2.51 -11.50
CA MET A 69 -2.89 2.44 -12.66
C MET A 69 -3.50 3.82 -12.99
N THR A 70 -3.84 4.61 -11.97
CA THR A 70 -4.38 5.97 -12.18
C THR A 70 -3.32 6.91 -12.76
N ALA A 71 -2.10 6.87 -12.23
CA ALA A 71 -0.99 7.67 -12.77
C ALA A 71 -0.66 7.30 -14.23
N ILE A 72 -0.81 6.03 -14.60
CA ILE A 72 -0.70 5.54 -15.98
C ILE A 72 -1.81 6.14 -16.84
N ALA A 73 -3.06 6.04 -16.40
CA ALA A 73 -4.22 6.53 -17.15
C ALA A 73 -4.18 8.06 -17.36
N GLU A 74 -3.69 8.82 -16.40
CA GLU A 74 -3.52 10.28 -16.49
C GLU A 74 -2.27 10.71 -17.28
N GLY A 75 -1.44 9.77 -17.76
CA GLY A 75 -0.21 10.08 -18.48
C GLY A 75 0.90 10.69 -17.60
N LEU A 76 0.79 10.56 -16.28
CA LEU A 76 1.77 11.06 -15.31
C LEU A 76 2.93 10.07 -15.09
N ALA A 77 2.70 8.79 -15.39
CA ALA A 77 3.68 7.71 -15.26
C ALA A 77 4.75 7.74 -16.36
N ARG A 78 5.98 7.38 -16.00
CA ARG A 78 7.08 7.12 -16.96
C ARG A 78 7.25 5.64 -17.27
N ILE A 79 6.74 4.75 -16.43
CA ILE A 79 6.75 3.29 -16.64
C ILE A 79 5.31 2.79 -16.72
N GLN A 80 5.07 1.93 -17.70
CA GLN A 80 3.80 1.24 -17.90
C GLN A 80 3.89 -0.16 -17.26
N LEU A 81 2.96 -0.47 -16.35
CA LEU A 81 2.86 -1.75 -15.66
C LEU A 81 1.39 -2.18 -15.61
N SER A 82 1.14 -3.48 -15.60
CA SER A 82 -0.19 -4.02 -15.31
C SER A 82 -0.54 -3.89 -13.82
N ARG A 83 -1.82 -4.05 -13.51
CA ARG A 83 -2.30 -4.05 -12.13
C ARG A 83 -1.66 -5.17 -11.31
N GLU A 84 -1.52 -6.35 -11.92
CA GLU A 84 -0.93 -7.54 -11.32
C GLU A 84 0.55 -7.31 -11.02
N GLU A 85 1.29 -6.71 -11.95
CA GLU A 85 2.71 -6.37 -11.76
C GLU A 85 2.91 -5.37 -10.61
N LEU A 86 2.03 -4.37 -10.50
CA LEU A 86 2.04 -3.39 -9.40
C LEU A 86 1.75 -4.06 -8.05
N MET A 87 0.73 -4.91 -7.98
CA MET A 87 0.40 -5.65 -6.77
C MET A 87 1.57 -6.54 -6.33
N GLU A 88 2.20 -7.24 -7.28
CA GLU A 88 3.30 -8.16 -7.01
C GLU A 88 4.57 -7.42 -6.54
N LYS A 89 4.92 -6.31 -7.19
CA LYS A 89 6.02 -5.44 -6.76
C LYS A 89 5.80 -4.89 -5.36
N ALA A 90 4.60 -4.38 -5.08
CA ALA A 90 4.25 -3.84 -3.77
C ALA A 90 4.34 -4.93 -2.69
N LYS A 91 3.77 -6.12 -2.93
CA LYS A 91 3.88 -7.27 -2.00
C LYS A 91 5.33 -7.63 -1.71
N LYS A 92 6.17 -7.79 -2.75
CA LYS A 92 7.59 -8.09 -2.60
C LYS A 92 8.32 -7.03 -1.76
N SER A 93 8.06 -5.75 -2.03
CA SER A 93 8.69 -4.65 -1.29
C SER A 93 8.29 -4.65 0.18
N CYS A 94 7.00 -4.80 0.50
CA CYS A 94 6.51 -4.84 1.87
C CYS A 94 7.03 -6.07 2.63
N ASN A 95 6.95 -7.24 2.01
CA ASN A 95 7.37 -8.50 2.62
C ASN A 95 8.88 -8.54 2.88
N ARG A 96 9.70 -7.97 1.99
CA ARG A 96 11.15 -7.95 2.15
C ARG A 96 11.57 -7.22 3.42
N SER A 97 11.01 -6.04 3.67
CA SER A 97 11.33 -5.26 4.87
C SER A 97 10.91 -5.98 6.15
N ALA A 98 9.71 -6.57 6.16
CA ALA A 98 9.22 -7.37 7.30
C ALA A 98 10.10 -8.60 7.56
N GLN A 99 10.50 -9.33 6.51
CA GLN A 99 11.37 -10.49 6.62
C GLN A 99 12.75 -10.14 7.18
N ILE A 100 13.36 -9.05 6.70
CA ILE A 100 14.66 -8.60 7.20
C ILE A 100 14.54 -8.26 8.70
N MET A 101 13.52 -7.49 9.08
CA MET A 101 13.29 -7.15 10.49
C MET A 101 13.14 -8.41 11.37
N THR A 102 12.35 -9.39 10.93
CA THR A 102 12.18 -10.66 11.63
C THR A 102 13.52 -11.40 11.82
N ILE A 103 14.37 -11.44 10.78
CA ILE A 103 15.69 -12.05 10.87
C ILE A 103 16.58 -11.29 11.87
N LEU A 104 16.62 -9.96 11.79
CA LEU A 104 17.45 -9.14 12.68
C LEU A 104 17.05 -9.26 14.16
N MET A 105 15.75 -9.37 14.44
CA MET A 105 15.23 -9.62 15.79
C MET A 105 15.60 -11.04 16.26
N ARG A 106 15.37 -12.05 15.42
CA ARG A 106 15.67 -13.47 15.74
C ARG A 106 17.15 -13.69 16.05
N GLU A 107 18.04 -13.09 15.27
CA GLU A 107 19.49 -13.19 15.44
C GLU A 107 20.03 -12.24 16.53
N LYS A 108 19.14 -11.53 17.25
CA LYS A 108 19.47 -10.59 18.32
C LYS A 108 20.44 -9.47 17.91
N ILE A 109 20.43 -9.12 16.63
CA ILE A 109 21.14 -7.94 16.10
C ILE A 109 20.41 -6.68 16.55
N LEU A 110 19.08 -6.72 16.56
CA LEU A 110 18.24 -5.70 17.18
C LEU A 110 17.90 -6.13 18.61
N PRO A 111 18.07 -5.24 19.61
CA PRO A 111 17.73 -5.55 20.99
C PRO A 111 16.21 -5.64 21.18
N GLU A 112 15.78 -6.48 22.12
CA GLU A 112 14.39 -6.49 22.59
C GLU A 112 14.11 -5.20 23.37
N LEU A 113 12.90 -4.66 23.19
CA LEU A 113 12.44 -3.51 23.97
C LEU A 113 12.16 -3.98 25.41
N THR A 114 12.98 -3.51 26.35
CA THR A 114 12.76 -3.64 27.80
C THR A 114 11.62 -2.76 28.28
#